data_AF-U1RZC2-F1
#
_entry.id   AF-U1RZC2-F1
#
_cell.length_a   1.000
_cell.length_b   1.000
_cell.length_c   1.000
_cell.angle_alpha   90.00
_cell.angle_beta   90.00
_cell.angle_gamma   90.00
#
_symmetry.space_group_name_H-M   'P 1'
#
loop_
_entity.id
_entity.type
_entity.pdbx_description
1 polymer ?
#
loop_
_entity_poly.entity_id
_entity_poly.type
_entity_poly.pdbx_seq_one_letter_code
_entity_poly.pdbx_strand_id
1 'polypeptide(L)'
;MLRERQDAEHARAARIIGLFLRVARDEGLEPVALRVRGYSGGSARTPLHGWYLRADETVGIDTQGRFYILSMPLSLSQRLRGVRPESQPVPMTIGEGGRDGDIVPLRFALDRLLPDWEERSPEPLV
;
A
#
# COMPACT_ATOMS: atom_id res chain seq x y z
N MET A 1 -2.99 -24.29 -11.70
CA MET A 1 -1.52 -24.15 -11.65
C MET A 1 -1.03 -22.69 -11.57
N LEU A 2 -1.29 -21.79 -12.54
CA LEU A 2 -0.77 -20.41 -12.45
C LEU A 2 -1.54 -19.52 -11.45
N ARG A 3 -2.88 -19.64 -11.41
CA ARG A 3 -3.74 -18.86 -10.51
C ARG A 3 -3.52 -19.20 -9.04
N GLU A 4 -3.40 -20.50 -8.73
CA GLU A 4 -3.10 -20.98 -7.37
C GLU A 4 -1.76 -20.47 -6.84
N ARG A 5 -0.74 -20.34 -7.71
CA ARG A 5 0.56 -19.76 -7.31
C ARG A 5 0.45 -18.28 -6.99
N GLN A 6 -0.29 -17.51 -7.81
CA GLN A 6 -0.54 -16.10 -7.56
C GLN A 6 -1.35 -15.88 -6.28
N ASP A 7 -2.37 -16.71 -6.04
CA ASP A 7 -3.19 -16.62 -4.83
C ASP A 7 -2.38 -16.95 -3.57
N ALA A 8 -1.47 -17.93 -3.63
CA ALA A 8 -0.55 -18.24 -2.53
C ALA A 8 0.43 -17.09 -2.25
N GLU A 9 0.92 -16.43 -3.30
CA GLU A 9 1.80 -15.27 -3.19
C GLU A 9 1.06 -14.07 -2.56
N HIS A 10 -0.15 -13.77 -3.03
CA HIS A 10 -0.99 -12.72 -2.45
C HIS A 10 -1.36 -13.02 -0.99
N ALA A 11 -1.63 -14.28 -0.66
CA ALA A 11 -1.89 -14.68 0.73
C ALA A 11 -0.64 -14.46 1.61
N ARG A 12 0.56 -14.75 1.10
CA ARG A 12 1.81 -14.47 1.80
C ARG A 12 2.01 -12.95 1.99
N ALA A 13 1.80 -12.15 0.95
CA ALA A 13 1.89 -10.69 1.03
C ALA A 13 0.89 -10.11 2.06
N ALA A 14 -0.35 -10.58 2.05
CA ALA A 14 -1.37 -10.19 3.02
C ALA A 14 -0.97 -10.55 4.47
N ARG A 15 -0.33 -11.71 4.70
CA ARG A 15 0.22 -12.06 6.03
C ARG A 15 1.31 -11.08 6.47
N ILE A 16 2.24 -10.74 5.58
CA ILE A 16 3.32 -9.77 5.86
C ILE A 16 2.74 -8.41 6.26
N ILE A 17 1.75 -7.90 5.51
CA ILE A 17 1.03 -6.68 5.87
C ILE A 17 0.36 -6.81 7.25
N GLY A 18 -0.31 -7.93 7.51
CA GLY A 18 -0.98 -8.16 8.80
C GLY A 18 -0.02 -8.18 9.99
N LEU A 19 1.21 -8.65 9.81
CA LEU A 19 2.26 -8.60 10.83
C LEU A 19 2.79 -7.18 11.01
N PHE A 20 3.11 -6.49 9.92
CA PHE A 20 3.50 -5.08 9.96
C PHE A 20 2.47 -4.22 10.68
N LEU A 21 1.17 -4.41 10.42
CA LEU A 21 0.11 -3.64 11.07
C LEU A 21 0.00 -3.88 12.57
N ARG A 22 0.36 -5.08 13.06
CA ARG A 22 0.44 -5.33 14.50
C ARG A 22 1.59 -4.51 15.10
N VAL A 23 2.79 -4.63 14.53
CA VAL A 23 3.97 -3.86 14.97
C VAL A 23 3.70 -2.36 14.89
N ALA A 24 3.15 -1.87 13.79
CA ALA A 24 2.81 -0.46 13.60
C ALA A 24 1.84 0.07 14.67
N ARG A 25 0.86 -0.74 15.09
CA ARG A 25 -0.04 -0.34 16.18
C ARG A 25 0.65 -0.35 17.53
N ASP A 26 1.46 -1.37 17.80
CA ASP A 26 2.19 -1.53 19.06
C ASP A 26 3.23 -0.41 19.25
N GLU A 27 3.83 0.07 18.15
CA GLU A 27 4.79 1.16 18.09
C GLU A 27 4.15 2.55 17.98
N GLY A 28 2.82 2.63 17.89
CA GLY A 28 2.09 3.90 17.80
C GLY A 28 2.32 4.66 16.48
N LEU A 29 2.58 3.95 15.38
CA LEU A 29 2.67 4.55 14.06
C LEU A 29 1.29 5.04 13.64
N GLU A 30 1.11 6.36 13.58
CA GLU A 30 -0.19 6.96 13.26
C GLU A 30 -0.51 6.87 11.75
N PRO A 31 -1.75 6.49 11.36
CA PRO A 31 -2.17 6.47 9.98
C PRO A 31 -2.47 7.88 9.46
N VAL A 32 -2.14 8.13 8.19
CA VAL A 32 -2.43 9.39 7.49
C VAL A 32 -3.64 9.24 6.57
N ALA A 33 -4.30 10.36 6.27
CA ALA A 33 -5.39 10.39 5.29
C ALA A 33 -4.85 10.15 3.88
N LEU A 34 -5.24 9.03 3.26
CA LEU A 34 -4.76 8.65 1.93
C LEU A 34 -5.46 9.49 0.86
N ARG A 35 -4.69 9.89 -0.16
CA ARG A 35 -5.17 10.67 -1.29
C ARG A 35 -4.85 9.96 -2.58
N VAL A 36 -5.68 10.20 -3.58
CA VAL A 36 -5.43 9.72 -4.94
C VAL A 36 -4.78 10.83 -5.76
N ARG A 37 -3.78 10.46 -6.55
CA ARG A 37 -3.03 11.29 -7.50
C ARG A 37 -3.60 11.12 -8.91
N GLY A 38 -3.81 12.25 -9.59
CA GLY A 38 -4.24 12.27 -10.98
C GLY A 38 -3.06 12.09 -11.94
N TYR A 39 -3.21 11.28 -13.00
CA TYR A 39 -2.15 11.12 -14.02
C TYR A 39 -1.75 12.44 -14.70
N SER A 40 -2.73 13.32 -14.94
CA SER A 40 -2.53 14.67 -15.49
C SER A 40 -2.27 15.72 -14.40
N GLY A 41 -1.94 15.28 -13.18
CA GLY A 41 -1.72 16.13 -12.02
C GLY A 41 -2.97 16.34 -11.15
N GLY A 42 -2.74 16.97 -9.99
CA GLY A 42 -3.75 17.18 -8.95
C GLY A 42 -3.95 15.97 -8.03
N SER A 43 -4.83 16.14 -7.04
CA SER A 43 -5.21 15.08 -6.12
C SER A 43 -6.70 15.12 -5.78
N ALA A 44 -7.24 13.98 -5.37
CA ALA A 44 -8.57 13.84 -4.80
C ALA A 44 -8.48 13.26 -3.39
N ARG A 45 -9.37 13.72 -2.50
CA ARG A 45 -9.49 13.17 -1.15
C ARG A 45 -10.13 11.77 -1.21
N THR A 46 -9.73 10.90 -0.29
CA THR A 46 -10.40 9.61 -0.06
C THR A 46 -10.85 9.52 1.40
N PRO A 47 -11.78 8.63 1.73
CA PRO A 47 -12.13 8.34 3.13
C PRO A 47 -11.12 7.41 3.83
N LEU A 48 -10.07 6.97 3.14
CA LEU A 48 -9.14 5.94 3.64
C LEU A 48 -8.05 6.57 4.52
N HIS A 49 -7.65 5.82 5.55
CA HIS A 49 -6.54 6.15 6.44
C HIS A 49 -5.56 4.99 6.49
N GLY A 50 -4.27 5.28 6.46
CA GLY A 50 -3.21 4.27 6.51
C GLY A 50 -1.86 4.86 6.11
N TRP A 51 -1.07 4.11 5.35
CA TRP A 51 0.32 4.48 5.04
C TRP A 51 0.62 4.36 3.56
N TYR A 52 1.41 5.30 3.04
CA TYR A 52 1.92 5.24 1.67
C TYR A 52 3.12 4.30 1.62
N LEU A 53 3.04 3.29 0.76
CA LEU A 53 4.16 2.36 0.55
C LEU A 53 5.26 3.00 -0.32
N ARG A 54 4.90 4.02 -1.10
CA ARG A 54 5.83 4.72 -2.02
C ARG A 54 6.00 6.19 -1.67
N ALA A 55 7.14 6.76 -2.07
CA ALA A 55 7.46 8.17 -1.83
C ALA A 55 6.56 9.10 -2.65
N ASP A 56 6.13 8.64 -3.83
CA ASP A 56 5.28 9.40 -4.75
C ASP A 56 3.77 9.30 -4.41
N GLU A 57 3.43 8.68 -3.28
CA GLU A 57 2.07 8.53 -2.76
C GLU A 57 1.10 7.80 -3.72
N THR A 58 1.61 7.06 -4.70
CA THR A 58 0.77 6.36 -5.70
C THR A 58 0.26 5.00 -5.24
N VAL A 59 0.77 4.48 -4.14
CA VAL A 59 0.40 3.18 -3.57
C VAL A 59 0.37 3.27 -2.05
N GLY A 60 -0.64 2.66 -1.44
CA GLY A 60 -0.77 2.63 0.01
C GLY A 60 -1.56 1.44 0.53
N ILE A 61 -1.51 1.27 1.84
CA ILE A 61 -2.32 0.31 2.59
C ILE A 61 -3.18 1.04 3.60
N ASP A 62 -4.38 0.54 3.88
CA ASP A 62 -5.19 1.05 4.99
C ASP A 62 -4.86 0.33 6.32
N THR A 63 -5.48 0.81 7.40
CA THR A 63 -5.36 0.21 8.75
C THR A 63 -5.87 -1.22 8.87
N GLN A 64 -6.58 -1.72 7.86
CA GLN A 64 -7.09 -3.10 7.76
C GLN A 64 -6.20 -3.98 6.88
N GLY A 65 -5.13 -3.44 6.29
CA GLY A 65 -4.19 -4.17 5.44
C GLY A 65 -4.65 -4.33 4.01
N ARG A 66 -5.67 -3.57 3.59
CA ARG A 66 -6.10 -3.53 2.19
C ARG A 66 -5.14 -2.66 1.40
N PHE A 67 -4.72 -3.17 0.24
CA PHE A 67 -3.81 -2.48 -0.66
C PHE A 67 -4.58 -1.65 -1.68
N TYR A 68 -4.06 -0.47 -1.99
CA TYR A 68 -4.68 0.48 -2.90
C TYR A 68 -3.65 1.05 -3.87
N ILE A 69 -4.03 1.07 -5.15
CA ILE A 69 -3.39 1.94 -6.13
C ILE A 69 -4.08 3.30 -6.03
N LEU A 70 -3.29 4.30 -5.64
CA LEU A 70 -3.70 5.68 -5.41
C LEU A 70 -3.31 6.58 -6.59
N SER A 71 -3.12 6.00 -7.77
CA SER A 71 -2.86 6.73 -9.02
C SER A 71 -3.92 6.33 -10.03
N MET A 72 -4.71 7.30 -10.51
CA MET A 72 -5.78 7.06 -11.49
C MET A 72 -6.09 8.33 -12.30
N PRO A 73 -6.77 8.23 -13.46
CA PRO A 73 -7.31 9.41 -14.11
C PRO A 73 -8.38 10.06 -13.22
N LEU A 74 -8.26 11.37 -12.96
CA LEU A 74 -9.20 12.14 -12.15
C LEU A 74 -9.97 13.14 -13.02
N SER A 75 -11.30 13.08 -12.95
CA SER A 75 -12.17 14.13 -13.47
C SER A 75 -12.29 15.31 -12.48
N LEU A 76 -12.69 16.48 -12.99
CA LEU A 76 -12.93 17.68 -12.16
C LEU A 76 -13.94 17.42 -11.02
N SER A 77 -15.01 16.66 -11.29
CA SER A 77 -16.02 16.32 -10.26
C SER A 77 -15.45 15.44 -9.16
N GLN A 78 -14.58 14.47 -9.48
CA GLN A 78 -13.90 13.61 -8.51
C GLN A 78 -12.88 14.38 -7.66
N ARG A 79 -12.22 15.39 -8.24
CA ARG A 79 -11.31 16.27 -7.46
C ARG A 79 -12.06 17.06 -6.39
N LEU A 80 -13.28 17.49 -6.68
CA LEU A 80 -14.13 18.27 -5.77
C LEU A 80 -14.85 17.38 -4.74
N ARG A 81 -15.46 16.28 -5.18
CA ARG A 81 -16.25 15.38 -4.31
C ARG A 81 -15.41 14.33 -3.58
N GLY A 82 -14.17 14.13 -4.00
CA GLY A 82 -13.35 13.00 -3.56
C GLY A 82 -13.64 11.73 -4.38
N VAL A 83 -12.83 10.71 -4.11
CA VAL A 83 -12.88 9.41 -4.78
C VAL A 83 -12.68 8.30 -3.75
N ARG A 84 -13.24 7.13 -4.02
CA ARG A 84 -13.04 5.93 -3.21
C ARG A 84 -12.36 4.87 -4.08
N PRO A 85 -11.04 4.67 -3.94
CA PRO A 85 -10.35 3.66 -4.72
C PRO A 85 -10.75 2.25 -4.24
N GLU A 86 -10.73 1.30 -5.17
CA GLU A 86 -10.99 -0.11 -4.88
C GLU A 86 -9.74 -0.78 -4.30
N SER A 87 -9.95 -1.65 -3.31
CA SER A 87 -8.87 -2.46 -2.76
C SER A 87 -8.47 -3.55 -3.75
N GLN A 88 -7.18 -3.78 -3.90
CA GLN A 88 -6.64 -4.85 -4.73
C GLN A 88 -5.90 -5.89 -3.86
N PRO A 89 -5.69 -7.11 -4.38
CA PRO A 89 -4.81 -8.09 -3.76
C PRO A 89 -3.41 -7.49 -3.54
N VAL A 90 -2.80 -7.79 -2.40
CA VAL A 90 -1.46 -7.27 -2.08
C VAL A 90 -0.43 -8.01 -2.94
N PRO A 91 0.37 -7.32 -3.77
CA PRO A 91 1.46 -7.95 -4.50
C PRO A 91 2.70 -8.10 -3.60
N MET A 92 3.55 -9.10 -3.85
CA MET A 92 4.85 -9.19 -3.18
C MET A 92 5.84 -8.10 -3.63
N THR A 93 5.58 -7.51 -4.78
CA THR A 93 6.42 -6.50 -5.39
C THR A 93 5.59 -5.36 -5.95
N ILE A 94 6.00 -4.14 -5.65
CA ILE A 94 5.27 -2.93 -5.97
C ILE A 94 5.96 -2.28 -7.18
N GLY A 95 5.22 -2.04 -8.25
CA GLY A 95 5.75 -1.37 -9.43
C GLY A 95 5.84 0.15 -9.23
N GLU A 96 6.96 0.75 -9.65
CA GLU A 96 7.22 2.18 -9.47
C GLU A 96 6.49 3.11 -10.47
N GLY A 97 5.80 2.56 -11.47
CA GLY A 97 5.06 3.35 -12.47
C GLY A 97 5.93 4.31 -13.31
N GLY A 98 7.26 4.28 -13.14
CA GLY A 98 8.24 5.08 -13.90
C GLY A 98 8.60 4.44 -15.24
N ARG A 99 9.25 5.24 -16.11
CA ARG A 99 9.71 4.82 -17.44
C ARG A 99 10.68 3.63 -17.40
N ASP A 100 11.41 3.47 -16.28
CA ASP A 100 12.43 2.44 -16.09
C ASP A 100 11.93 1.17 -15.39
N GLY A 101 10.68 1.17 -14.90
CA GLY A 101 10.02 -0.04 -14.40
C GLY A 101 10.61 -0.61 -13.11
N ASP A 102 11.22 0.22 -12.26
CA ASP A 102 11.78 -0.25 -10.99
C ASP A 102 10.73 -0.96 -10.13
N ILE A 103 11.13 -2.09 -9.58
CA ILE A 103 10.27 -2.98 -8.81
C ILE A 103 10.79 -2.98 -7.38
N VAL A 104 9.96 -2.50 -6.45
CA VAL A 104 10.33 -2.41 -5.04
C VAL A 104 9.71 -3.58 -4.27
N PRO A 105 10.50 -4.41 -3.55
CA PRO A 105 9.97 -5.46 -2.70
C PRO A 105 9.03 -4.90 -1.63
N LEU A 106 7.91 -5.58 -1.36
CA LEU A 106 6.94 -5.15 -0.35
C LEU A 106 7.61 -4.89 1.01
N ARG A 107 8.51 -5.78 1.42
CA ARG A 107 9.25 -5.68 2.69
C ARG A 107 10.06 -4.41 2.79
N PHE A 108 10.72 -4.01 1.70
CA PHE A 108 11.50 -2.78 1.65
C PHE A 108 10.61 -1.53 1.80
N ALA A 109 9.43 -1.55 1.18
CA ALA A 109 8.47 -0.46 1.33
C ALA A 109 7.96 -0.32 2.78
N LEU A 110 7.76 -1.44 3.48
CA LEU A 110 7.35 -1.47 4.89
C LEU A 110 8.49 -1.05 5.83
N ASP A 111 9.71 -1.51 5.58
CA ASP A 111 10.89 -1.13 6.33
C ASP A 111 11.15 0.38 6.29
N ARG A 112 10.91 1.00 5.13
CA ARG A 112 10.97 2.46 5.01
C ARG A 112 9.95 3.20 5.87
N LEU A 113 8.79 2.59 6.17
CA LEU A 113 7.77 3.18 7.05
C LEU A 113 8.12 3.00 8.52
N LEU A 114 8.66 1.84 8.87
CA LEU A 114 9.05 1.50 10.23
C LEU A 114 10.31 0.63 10.17
N PRO A 115 11.51 1.24 10.27
CA PRO A 115 12.78 0.53 10.13
C PRO A 115 12.92 -0.58 11.16
N ASP A 116 13.38 -1.77 10.79
CA ASP A 116 13.54 -2.91 11.72
C ASP A 116 12.20 -3.43 12.30
N TRP A 117 11.07 -3.19 11.63
CA TRP A 117 9.78 -3.76 12.06
C TRP A 117 9.78 -5.30 12.01
N GLU A 118 10.57 -5.90 11.12
CA GLU A 118 10.64 -7.36 10.97
C GLU A 118 11.16 -8.03 12.25
N GLU A 119 12.12 -7.42 12.95
CA GLU A 119 12.68 -7.92 14.21
C GLU A 119 11.68 -7.86 15.37
N ARG A 120 10.72 -6.94 15.26
CA ARG A 120 9.64 -6.72 16.24
C ARG A 120 8.38 -7.49 15.91
N SER A 121 8.36 -8.19 14.76
CA SER A 121 7.22 -9.00 14.35
C SER A 121 6.98 -10.13 15.36
N PRO A 122 5.73 -10.33 15.83
CA PRO A 122 5.41 -11.38 16.80
C PRO A 122 5.53 -12.80 16.21
N GLU A 123 5.55 -12.90 14.87
CA GLU A 123 5.68 -14.16 14.15
C GLU A 123 6.77 -14.04 13.07
N PRO A 124 7.50 -15.14 12.77
CA PRO A 124 8.47 -15.15 11.69
C PRO A 124 7.79 -14.97 10.33
N LEU A 125 8.46 -14.25 9.44
CA LEU A 125 7.94 -13.91 8.11
C LEU A 125 8.12 -15.03 7.06
N VAL A 126 8.37 -16.27 7.50
CA VAL A 126 8.76 -17.45 6.70
C VAL A 126 7.52 -18.25 6.28
#